data_AF-A0A533VNK8-F1
#
_entry.id   AF-A0A533VNK8-F1
#
_cell.length_a   1.000
_cell.length_b   1.000
_cell.length_c   1.000
_cell.angle_alpha   90.00
_cell.angle_beta   90.00
_cell.angle_gamma   90.00
#
_symmetry.space_group_name_H-M   'P 1'
#
loop_
_entity.id
_entity.type
_entity.pdbx_description
1 polymer ?
#
loop_
_entity_poly.entity_id
_entity_poly.type
_entity_poly.pdbx_seq_one_letter_code
_entity_poly.pdbx_strand_id
1 'polypeptide(L)'
;MGLDVIEEKNLNDMISYTLDYPTMVLSEVQSLSSSLKLEDFAYGLYVGFICGAFFDGFLRRNKRYLDAEESSDFHSIILKRTPEIRLKIQAHLQRK
;
A
#
# COMPACT_ATOMS: atom_id res chain seq x y z
N MET A 1 -5.45 -18.14 -12.39
CA MET A 1 -4.20 -18.12 -11.62
C MET A 1 -4.02 -16.72 -11.05
N GLY A 2 -3.78 -16.62 -9.74
CA GLY A 2 -3.49 -15.34 -9.09
C GLY A 2 -2.07 -14.88 -9.39
N LEU A 3 -1.52 -14.03 -8.53
CA LEU A 3 -0.13 -13.61 -8.65
C LEU A 3 0.79 -14.82 -8.59
N ASP A 4 1.85 -14.83 -9.39
CA ASP A 4 2.89 -15.84 -9.24
C ASP A 4 3.71 -15.59 -7.95
N VAL A 5 4.51 -16.57 -7.55
CA VAL A 5 5.31 -16.51 -6.32
C VAL A 5 6.27 -15.32 -6.29
N ILE A 6 6.75 -14.88 -7.46
CA ILE A 6 7.68 -13.75 -7.57
C ILE A 6 6.92 -12.44 -7.36
N GLU A 7 5.75 -12.30 -7.97
CA GLU A 7 4.92 -11.09 -7.87
C GLU A 7 4.25 -10.98 -6.49
N GLU A 8 3.84 -12.08 -5.88
CA GLU A 8 3.42 -12.10 -4.47
C GLU A 8 4.55 -11.63 -3.55
N LYS A 9 5.79 -12.10 -3.77
CA LYS A 9 6.94 -11.65 -2.99
C LYS A 9 7.19 -10.16 -3.21
N ASN A 10 7.20 -9.69 -4.45
CA ASN A 10 7.38 -8.27 -4.77
C ASN A 10 6.33 -7.40 -4.07
N LEU A 11 5.07 -7.85 -4.04
CA LEU A 11 3.99 -7.15 -3.34
C LEU A 11 4.24 -7.10 -1.83
N ASN A 12 4.61 -8.22 -1.21
CA ASN A 12 4.89 -8.25 0.23
C ASN A 12 6.10 -7.37 0.59
N ASP A 13 7.19 -7.45 -0.18
CA ASP A 13 8.40 -6.63 0.04
C ASP A 13 8.06 -5.13 -0.08
N MET A 14 7.20 -4.76 -1.03
CA MET A 14 6.75 -3.39 -1.22
C MET A 14 5.85 -2.90 -0.08
N ILE A 15 4.94 -3.75 0.41
CA ILE A 15 4.12 -3.44 1.60
C ILE A 15 5.04 -3.20 2.79
N SER A 16 5.98 -4.11 3.09
CA SER A 16 6.93 -3.95 4.20
C SER A 16 7.76 -2.67 4.06
N TYR A 17 8.34 -2.42 2.89
CA TYR A 17 9.10 -1.20 2.63
C TYR A 17 8.26 0.06 2.88
N THR A 18 7.02 0.09 2.39
CA THR A 18 6.13 1.24 2.59
C THR A 18 5.79 1.46 4.06
N LEU A 19 5.62 0.38 4.83
CA LEU A 19 5.34 0.43 6.27
C LEU A 19 6.54 0.83 7.12
N ASP A 20 7.76 0.61 6.63
CA ASP A 20 9.01 0.95 7.33
C ASP A 20 9.55 2.33 6.96
N TYR A 21 9.10 2.92 5.84
CA TYR A 21 9.39 4.31 5.44
C TYR A 21 8.14 5.21 5.44
N PRO A 22 7.51 5.40 6.60
CA PRO A 22 6.20 6.05 6.72
C PRO A 22 6.25 7.58 6.53
N THR A 23 7.44 8.17 6.63
CA THR A 23 7.66 9.61 6.75
C THR A 23 7.22 10.41 5.53
N MET A 24 7.38 9.87 4.31
CA MET A 24 7.00 10.59 3.08
C MET A 24 5.49 10.71 2.89
N VAL A 25 4.72 9.69 3.29
CA VAL A 25 3.25 9.71 3.13
C VAL A 25 2.59 10.46 4.29
N LEU A 26 3.10 10.28 5.51
CA LEU A 26 2.55 10.92 6.70
C LEU A 26 2.87 12.42 6.77
N SER A 27 3.92 12.92 6.09
CA SER A 27 4.17 14.37 6.00
C SER A 27 3.04 15.10 5.29
N GLU A 28 2.48 14.51 4.23
CA GLU A 28 1.34 15.08 3.50
C GLU A 28 0.04 14.96 4.31
N VAL A 29 -0.14 13.88 5.07
CA VAL A 29 -1.29 13.75 6.00
C VAL A 29 -1.26 14.84 7.07
N GLN A 30 -0.07 15.20 7.56
CA GLN A 30 0.10 16.24 8.57
C GLN A 30 -0.11 17.66 8.03
N SER A 31 0.13 17.91 6.73
CA SER A 31 -0.08 19.23 6.12
C SER A 31 -1.57 19.58 5.93
N LEU A 32 -2.45 18.56 5.91
CA LEU A 32 -3.90 18.67 5.68
C LEU A 32 -4.75 18.72 6.97
N SER A 33 -4.15 19.05 8.11
CA SER A 33 -4.62 18.79 9.49
C SER A 33 -5.91 19.52 9.98
N SER A 34 -6.89 19.83 9.15
CA SER A 34 -8.05 20.63 9.59
C SER A 34 -9.45 20.06 9.32
N SER A 35 -9.66 18.95 8.58
CA SER A 35 -11.04 18.53 8.30
C SER A 35 -11.36 17.06 7.98
N LEU A 36 -10.41 16.10 8.09
CA LEU A 36 -10.69 14.69 7.80
C LEU A 36 -10.21 13.74 8.91
N LYS A 37 -10.85 12.55 8.97
CA LYS A 37 -10.33 11.40 9.71
C LYS A 37 -8.95 11.04 9.13
N LEU A 38 -7.90 11.56 9.74
CA LEU A 38 -6.51 11.47 9.25
C LEU A 38 -6.07 10.04 8.97
N GLU A 39 -6.59 9.07 9.72
CA GLU A 39 -6.30 7.65 9.53
C GLU A 39 -6.83 7.11 8.20
N ASP A 40 -8.08 7.42 7.83
CA ASP A 40 -8.67 6.93 6.58
C ASP A 40 -8.00 7.58 5.36
N PHE A 41 -7.64 8.87 5.48
CA PHE A 41 -6.86 9.57 4.45
C PHE A 41 -5.45 8.98 4.31
N ALA A 42 -4.75 8.77 5.43
CA ALA A 42 -3.44 8.12 5.43
C ALA A 42 -3.51 6.71 4.85
N TYR A 43 -4.53 5.93 5.22
CA TYR A 43 -4.74 4.59 4.68
C TYR A 43 -4.90 4.62 3.15
N GLY A 44 -5.72 5.55 2.64
CA GLY A 44 -5.91 5.75 1.21
C GLY A 44 -4.60 6.08 0.49
N LEU A 45 -3.77 6.96 1.07
CA LEU A 45 -2.46 7.29 0.51
C LEU A 45 -1.48 6.10 0.51
N TYR A 46 -1.43 5.33 1.60
CA TYR A 46 -0.59 4.13 1.70
C TYR A 46 -0.97 3.10 0.64
N VAL A 47 -2.25 2.76 0.58
CA VAL A 47 -2.74 1.78 -0.41
C VAL A 47 -2.54 2.32 -1.83
N GLY A 48 -2.81 3.61 -2.07
CA GLY A 48 -2.58 4.24 -3.37
C GLY A 48 -1.11 4.18 -3.82
N PHE A 49 -0.17 4.45 -2.92
CA PHE A 49 1.26 4.33 -3.18
C PHE A 49 1.65 2.88 -3.50
N ILE A 50 1.21 1.91 -2.69
CA ILE A 50 1.49 0.49 -2.91
C ILE A 50 0.92 0.04 -4.26
N CYS A 51 -0.33 0.40 -4.58
CA CYS A 51 -0.96 0.11 -5.87
C CYS A 51 -0.12 0.67 -7.03
N GLY A 52 0.21 1.96 -7.00
CA GLY A 52 0.93 2.62 -8.08
C GLY A 52 2.32 2.02 -8.30
N ALA A 53 3.07 1.84 -7.22
CA ALA A 53 4.43 1.31 -7.29
C ALA A 53 4.46 -0.17 -7.71
N PHE A 54 3.52 -0.98 -7.23
CA PHE A 54 3.42 -2.38 -7.62
C PHE A 54 3.00 -2.52 -9.09
N PHE A 55 1.97 -1.80 -9.54
CA PHE A 55 1.49 -1.89 -10.93
C PHE A 55 2.51 -1.39 -11.95
N ASP A 56 3.23 -0.29 -11.66
CA ASP A 56 4.33 0.17 -12.52
C ASP A 56 5.48 -0.87 -12.56
N GLY A 57 5.85 -1.43 -11.40
CA GLY A 57 6.83 -2.51 -11.33
C GLY A 57 6.43 -3.75 -12.13
N PHE A 58 5.17 -4.17 -11.99
CA PHE A 58 4.61 -5.31 -12.71
C PHE A 58 4.63 -5.07 -14.22
N LEU A 59 4.16 -3.91 -14.68
CA LEU A 59 4.16 -3.55 -16.10
C LEU A 59 5.57 -3.56 -16.68
N ARG A 60 6.55 -3.04 -15.94
CA ARG A 60 7.95 -3.00 -16.40
C ARG A 60 8.56 -4.39 -16.55
N ARG A 61 8.28 -5.30 -15.62
CA ARG A 61 8.79 -6.69 -15.61
C ARG A 61 8.08 -7.56 -16.65
N ASN A 62 6.76 -7.51 -16.68
CA ASN A 62 5.92 -8.45 -17.42
C ASN A 62 5.47 -7.92 -18.80
N LYS A 63 5.71 -6.62 -19.08
CA LYS A 63 5.29 -5.94 -20.32
C LYS A 63 3.79 -6.02 -20.61
N ARG A 64 2.98 -6.25 -19.58
CA ARG A 64 1.52 -6.30 -19.62
C ARG A 64 0.94 -5.77 -18.31
N TYR A 65 -0.34 -5.44 -18.33
CA TYR A 65 -1.10 -5.17 -17.12
C TYR A 65 -1.53 -6.47 -16.43
N LEU A 66 -1.93 -6.35 -15.17
CA LEU A 66 -2.58 -7.44 -14.46
C LEU A 66 -3.86 -7.84 -15.18
N ASP A 67 -4.13 -9.14 -15.20
CA ASP A 67 -5.45 -9.63 -15.57
C ASP A 67 -6.43 -9.56 -14.38
N ALA A 68 -7.67 -10.00 -14.62
CA ALA A 68 -8.72 -9.93 -13.62
C ALA A 68 -8.45 -10.81 -12.38
N GLU A 69 -7.77 -11.95 -12.56
CA GLU A 69 -7.50 -12.89 -11.47
C GLU A 69 -6.33 -12.39 -10.62
N GLU A 70 -5.26 -11.90 -11.24
CA GLU A 70 -4.13 -11.29 -10.56
C GLU A 70 -4.53 -10.00 -9.82
N SER A 71 -5.42 -9.19 -10.41
CA SER A 71 -5.96 -7.98 -9.77
C SER A 71 -6.79 -8.33 -8.54
N SER A 72 -7.65 -9.34 -8.65
CA SER A 72 -8.45 -9.84 -7.51
C SER A 72 -7.56 -10.35 -6.38
N ASP A 73 -6.49 -11.07 -6.72
CA ASP A 73 -5.55 -11.61 -5.75
C ASP A 73 -4.71 -10.51 -5.07
N PHE A 74 -4.23 -9.53 -5.84
CA PHE A 74 -3.62 -8.30 -5.31
C PHE A 74 -4.53 -7.63 -4.27
N HIS A 75 -5.80 -7.39 -4.61
CA HIS A 75 -6.74 -6.76 -3.69
C HIS A 75 -7.01 -7.60 -2.45
N SER A 76 -7.04 -8.92 -2.59
CA SER A 76 -7.20 -9.86 -1.48
C SER A 76 -6.00 -9.81 -0.52
N ILE A 77 -4.78 -9.69 -1.03
CA ILE A 77 -3.56 -9.55 -0.22
C ILE A 77 -3.57 -8.21 0.52
N ILE A 78 -3.89 -7.10 -0.17
CA ILE A 78 -4.00 -5.78 0.46
C ILE A 78 -5.04 -5.80 1.59
N LEU A 79 -6.22 -6.39 1.34
CA LEU A 79 -7.28 -6.49 2.35
C LEU A 79 -6.85 -7.28 3.59
N LYS A 80 -6.12 -8.39 3.40
CA LYS A 80 -5.53 -9.18 4.51
C LYS A 80 -4.52 -8.38 5.32
N ARG A 81 -3.81 -7.43 4.68
CA ARG A 81 -2.80 -6.56 5.31
C ARG A 81 -3.37 -5.26 5.86
N THR A 82 -4.63 -4.91 5.55
CA THR A 82 -5.29 -3.69 6.04
C THR A 82 -5.16 -3.46 7.56
N PRO A 83 -5.34 -4.46 8.44
CA PRO A 83 -5.18 -4.26 9.88
C PRO A 83 -3.76 -3.85 10.28
N GLU A 84 -2.75 -4.45 9.66
CA GLU A 84 -1.34 -4.15 9.89
C GLU A 84 -1.00 -2.73 9.42
N ILE A 85 -1.44 -2.37 8.21
CA ILE A 85 -1.25 -1.04 7.64
C ILE A 85 -1.88 0.02 8.54
N ARG A 86 -3.12 -0.18 8.99
CA ARG A 86 -3.81 0.76 9.90
C ARG A 86 -3.10 0.89 11.24
N LEU A 87 -2.66 -0.22 11.83
CA LEU A 87 -1.94 -0.20 13.11
C LEU A 87 -0.61 0.56 13.01
N LYS A 88 0.14 0.37 11.93
CA LYS A 88 1.36 1.15 11.66
C LYS A 88 1.04 2.63 11.49
N ILE A 89 0.02 3.00 10.73
CA ILE A 89 -0.41 4.40 10.56
C ILE A 89 -0.75 5.03 11.90
N GLN A 90 -1.58 4.36 12.72
CA GLN A 90 -1.96 4.82 14.05
C GLN A 90 -0.73 5.01 14.94
N ALA A 91 0.19 4.04 14.97
CA ALA A 91 1.42 4.15 15.77
C ALA A 91 2.26 5.36 15.40
N HIS A 92 2.31 5.75 14.12
CA HIS A 92 3.05 6.94 13.69
C HIS A 92 2.29 8.25 13.96
N LEU A 93 0.96 8.25 13.88
CA LEU A 93 0.13 9.41 14.22
C LEU A 93 0.11 9.68 15.73
N GLN A 94 0.16 8.64 16.57
CA GLN A 94 0.13 8.71 18.03
C GLN A 94 1.50 8.95 18.68
N ARG A 95 2.61 8.76 17.95
CA ARG A 95 3.98 9.04 18.44
C ARG A 95 4.34 10.53 18.50
N LYS A 96 3.36 11.40 18.74
CA LYS A 96 3.57 12.82 19.07
C LYS A 96 3.06 13.11 20.46
#